data_AF-A0ABC8KWL3-F1
#
_entry.id   AF-A0ABC8KWL3-F1
#
_cell.length_a   1.000
_cell.length_b   1.000
_cell.length_c   1.000
_cell.angle_alpha   90.00
_cell.angle_beta   90.00
_cell.angle_gamma   90.00
#
_symmetry.space_group_name_H-M   'P 1'
#
loop_
_entity.id
_entity.type
_entity.pdbx_description
1 polymer ?
#
loop_
_entity_poly.entity_id
_entity_poly.type
_entity_poly.pdbx_seq_one_letter_code
_entity_poly.pdbx_strand_id
1 'polypeptide(L)'
;MPVNNLPFLTVFFLFLGLLRFDSIPGLEAAAGKLASIPGLYVFGDSLVDVGNNNYLPFSLAKSNYPRNGVDFPKKKATGRFCNGKNFADVLAEKFGLPLTPPYLSLRGLLKWKKRESAALTGVNFASGGAGIFDGSSQFPVSYIYICWSKWEYENQGGDRD
;
A
#
# COMPACT_ATOMS: atom_id res chain seq x y z
N MET A 1 8.70 -9.24 -71.30
CA MET A 1 9.18 -10.48 -70.65
C MET A 1 8.77 -10.38 -69.19
N PRO A 2 7.99 -11.33 -68.62
CA PRO A 2 7.63 -11.26 -67.21
C PRO A 2 8.87 -11.62 -66.37
N VAL A 3 9.21 -10.75 -65.42
CA VAL A 3 10.25 -11.02 -64.42
C VAL A 3 9.62 -11.82 -63.28
N ASN A 4 10.18 -12.99 -63.01
CA ASN A 4 9.66 -13.94 -62.04
C ASN A 4 9.99 -13.46 -60.61
N ASN A 5 9.06 -12.78 -59.95
CA ASN A 5 9.23 -12.24 -58.58
C ASN A 5 9.07 -13.28 -57.45
N LEU A 6 9.00 -14.57 -57.80
CA LEU A 6 8.80 -15.69 -56.88
C LEU A 6 9.86 -15.80 -55.75
N PRO A 7 11.17 -15.52 -55.95
CA PRO A 7 12.15 -15.63 -54.87
C PRO A 7 12.07 -14.46 -53.87
N PHE A 8 11.68 -13.26 -54.33
CA PHE A 8 11.55 -12.09 -53.46
C PHE A 8 10.40 -12.27 -52.46
N LEU A 9 9.28 -12.81 -52.94
CA LEU A 9 8.10 -13.02 -52.11
C LEU A 9 8.32 -14.12 -51.06
N THR A 10 9.07 -15.18 -51.39
CA THR A 10 9.41 -16.25 -50.43
C THR A 10 10.34 -15.77 -49.34
N VAL A 11 11.37 -14.98 -49.67
CA VAL A 11 12.28 -14.40 -48.68
C VAL A 11 11.54 -13.42 -47.76
N PHE A 12 10.60 -12.63 -48.30
CA PHE A 12 9.76 -11.72 -47.52
C PHE A 12 8.88 -12.44 -46.50
N PHE A 13 8.26 -13.56 -46.89
CA PHE A 13 7.45 -14.36 -45.96
C PHE A 13 8.29 -15.11 -44.92
N LEU A 14 9.51 -15.56 -45.25
CA LEU A 14 10.44 -16.14 -44.28
C LEU A 14 10.92 -15.09 -43.26
N PHE A 15 11.17 -13.85 -43.71
CA PHE A 15 11.55 -12.74 -42.83
C PHE A 15 10.41 -12.32 -41.90
N LEU A 16 9.17 -12.26 -42.41
CA LEU A 16 7.96 -12.05 -41.59
C LEU A 16 7.73 -13.17 -40.56
N GLY A 17 8.09 -14.42 -40.90
CA GLY A 17 8.03 -15.55 -39.97
C GLY A 17 9.05 -15.45 -38.84
N LEU A 18 10.26 -14.93 -39.13
CA LEU A 18 11.31 -14.73 -38.13
C LEU A 18 10.99 -13.60 -37.14
N LEU A 19 10.30 -12.54 -37.59
CA LEU A 19 9.80 -11.45 -36.74
C LEU A 19 8.62 -11.84 -35.83
N ARG A 20 8.15 -13.09 -35.89
CA ARG A 20 7.12 -13.65 -34.99
C ARG A 20 7.72 -14.48 -33.84
N PHE A 21 9.05 -14.60 -33.75
CA PHE A 21 9.72 -15.36 -32.70
C PHE A 21 10.02 -14.56 -31.41
N ASP A 22 9.71 -13.25 -31.37
CA ASP A 22 9.96 -12.40 -30.19
C ASP A 22 8.97 -12.63 -29.04
N SER A 23 8.13 -13.66 -29.11
CA SER A 23 7.20 -13.99 -28.03
C SER A 23 7.15 -15.50 -27.90
N ILE A 24 8.07 -16.06 -27.13
CA ILE A 24 7.89 -17.39 -26.53
C ILE A 24 6.93 -17.18 -25.34
N PRO A 25 5.64 -17.55 -25.43
CA PRO A 25 4.77 -17.58 -24.26
C PRO A 25 5.27 -18.72 -23.36
N GLY A 26 6.14 -18.41 -22.41
CA GLY A 26 6.71 -19.43 -21.52
C GLY A 26 7.95 -19.02 -20.76
N LEU A 27 8.70 -17.98 -21.20
CA LEU A 27 9.88 -17.55 -20.46
C LEU A 27 9.55 -16.76 -19.17
N GLU A 28 8.35 -16.16 -19.08
CA GLU A 28 7.88 -15.54 -17.83
C GLU A 28 7.57 -16.54 -16.71
N ALA A 29 7.49 -17.84 -17.00
CA ALA A 29 7.17 -18.86 -15.99
C ALA A 29 8.37 -19.29 -15.12
N ALA A 30 9.59 -18.85 -15.43
CA ALA A 30 10.80 -19.22 -14.71
C ALA A 30 11.18 -18.26 -13.56
N ALA A 31 10.61 -17.05 -13.54
CA ALA A 31 10.63 -16.19 -12.36
C ALA A 31 9.39 -16.55 -11.53
N GLY A 32 9.52 -17.52 -10.61
CA GLY A 32 8.43 -17.90 -9.72
C GLY A 32 7.76 -16.65 -9.14
N LYS A 33 6.50 -16.41 -9.51
CA LYS A 33 5.71 -15.27 -9.02
C LYS A 33 5.75 -15.33 -7.49
N LEU A 34 6.39 -14.34 -6.86
CA LEU A 34 6.43 -14.23 -5.40
C LEU A 34 5.00 -14.43 -4.89
N ALA A 35 4.80 -15.30 -3.90
CA ALA A 35 3.47 -15.60 -3.38
C ALA A 35 2.74 -14.29 -3.06
N SER A 36 1.61 -14.07 -3.72
CA SER A 36 0.81 -12.86 -3.51
C SER A 36 0.35 -12.83 -2.07
N ILE A 37 0.70 -11.78 -1.32
CA ILE A 37 0.20 -11.60 0.05
C ILE A 37 -1.29 -11.23 -0.07
N PRO A 38 -2.21 -12.01 0.52
CA PRO A 38 -3.65 -11.80 0.31
C PRO A 38 -4.20 -10.61 1.10
N GLY A 39 -3.56 -10.22 2.21
CA GLY A 39 -3.97 -9.08 3.02
C GLY A 39 -3.04 -8.77 4.18
N LEU A 40 -3.27 -7.64 4.83
CA LEU A 40 -2.47 -7.13 5.95
C LEU A 40 -3.32 -6.84 7.18
N TYR A 41 -3.09 -7.59 8.26
CA TYR A 41 -3.78 -7.40 9.54
C TYR A 41 -2.81 -6.80 10.55
N VAL A 42 -3.15 -5.62 11.07
CA VAL A 42 -2.23 -4.80 11.85
C VAL A 42 -2.70 -4.68 13.29
N PHE A 43 -1.80 -4.98 14.23
CA PHE A 43 -2.00 -4.80 15.67
C PHE A 43 -0.83 -3.97 16.21
N GLY A 44 -1.07 -3.17 17.24
CA GLY A 44 -0.03 -2.34 17.85
C GLY A 44 -0.57 -1.06 18.46
N ASP A 45 0.30 -0.05 18.51
CA ASP A 45 0.07 1.22 19.17
C ASP A 45 0.00 2.39 18.16
N SER A 46 0.33 3.60 18.61
CA SER A 46 0.34 4.82 17.79
C SER A 46 1.27 4.75 16.56
N LEU A 47 2.32 3.92 16.58
CA LEU A 47 3.27 3.81 15.47
C LEU A 47 2.64 3.19 14.22
N VAL A 48 1.56 2.42 14.40
CA VAL A 48 0.85 1.74 13.31
C VAL A 48 -0.65 2.02 13.30
N ASP A 49 -1.19 2.78 14.26
CA ASP A 49 -2.58 3.24 14.24
C ASP A 49 -2.86 4.16 13.04
N VAL A 50 -4.01 3.92 12.41
CA VAL A 50 -4.52 4.63 11.24
C VAL A 50 -5.77 5.44 11.55
N GLY A 51 -6.17 5.54 12.82
CA GLY A 51 -7.24 6.42 13.29
C GLY A 51 -8.29 5.73 14.15
N ASN A 52 -8.02 4.56 14.71
CA ASN A 52 -8.97 3.87 15.58
C ASN A 52 -9.32 4.74 16.79
N ASN A 53 -8.35 5.42 17.38
CA ASN A 53 -8.57 6.26 18.55
C ASN A 53 -9.57 7.40 18.35
N ASN A 54 -9.79 7.84 17.11
CA ASN A 54 -10.76 8.89 16.80
C ASN A 54 -12.22 8.41 16.94
N TYR A 55 -12.44 7.09 16.97
CA TYR A 55 -13.75 6.47 17.18
C TYR A 55 -14.01 6.07 18.63
N LEU A 56 -13.03 6.21 19.52
CA LEU A 56 -13.19 5.90 20.94
C LEU A 56 -13.87 7.07 21.67
N PRO A 57 -14.90 6.82 22.50
CA PRO A 57 -15.65 7.88 23.17
C PRO A 57 -14.81 8.64 24.20
N PHE A 58 -13.90 7.97 24.90
CA PHE A 58 -13.12 8.53 26.02
C PHE A 58 -11.60 8.50 25.80
N SER A 59 -11.12 8.58 24.55
CA SER A 59 -9.68 8.59 24.28
C SER A 59 -9.08 10.00 24.30
N LEU A 60 -7.98 10.16 25.06
CA LEU A 60 -7.13 11.35 25.03
C LEU A 60 -6.07 11.29 23.91
N ALA A 61 -5.68 10.09 23.50
CA ALA A 61 -4.68 9.86 22.46
C ALA A 61 -5.34 9.89 21.08
N LYS A 62 -5.85 11.04 20.63
CA LYS A 62 -6.38 11.20 19.28
C LYS A 62 -5.31 11.67 18.31
N SER A 63 -5.56 11.51 17.03
CA SER A 63 -4.61 11.81 15.95
C SER A 63 -5.31 12.48 14.75
N ASN A 64 -6.50 13.03 14.98
CA ASN A 64 -7.27 13.80 14.00
C ASN A 64 -6.95 15.30 14.06
N TYR A 65 -5.73 15.67 14.43
CA TYR A 65 -5.30 17.07 14.48
C TYR A 65 -4.83 17.56 13.10
N PRO A 66 -4.88 18.88 12.82
CA PRO A 66 -4.50 19.44 11.51
C PRO A 66 -3.08 19.10 11.04
N ARG A 67 -2.14 18.84 11.96
CA ARG A 67 -0.75 18.49 11.61
C ARG A 67 -0.60 17.04 11.15
N ASN A 68 -1.49 16.15 11.59
CA ASN A 68 -1.48 14.76 11.18
C ASN A 68 -2.00 14.65 9.74
N GLY A 69 -1.29 14.00 8.82
CA GLY A 69 -1.73 13.85 7.43
C GLY A 69 -1.43 15.02 6.47
N VAL A 70 -0.58 15.98 6.84
CA VAL A 70 -0.13 17.07 5.95
C VAL A 70 0.58 16.55 4.69
N ASP A 71 1.33 15.45 4.81
CA ASP A 71 2.06 14.80 3.71
C ASP A 71 1.22 13.70 3.01
N PHE A 72 -0.02 13.48 3.45
CA PHE A 72 -0.94 12.58 2.75
C PHE A 72 -1.52 13.26 1.50
N PRO A 73 -1.91 12.51 0.44
CA PRO A 73 -2.42 13.10 -0.80
C PRO A 73 -3.57 14.11 -0.65
N LYS A 74 -4.40 13.95 0.39
CA LYS A 74 -5.53 14.84 0.68
C LYS A 74 -5.20 16.01 1.61
N LYS A 75 -3.97 16.07 2.15
CA LYS A 75 -3.50 17.08 3.12
C LYS A 75 -4.50 17.34 4.27
N LYS A 76 -5.07 16.27 4.80
CA LYS A 76 -6.11 16.29 5.85
C LYS A 76 -5.75 15.29 6.93
N ALA A 77 -6.21 15.59 8.16
CA ALA A 77 -6.17 14.67 9.28
C ALA A 77 -6.64 13.27 8.91
N THR A 78 -5.72 12.31 8.90
CA THR A 78 -5.98 10.91 8.53
C THR A 78 -6.24 10.01 9.73
N GLY A 79 -5.88 10.46 10.94
CA GLY A 79 -5.88 9.61 12.12
C GLY A 79 -4.58 8.82 12.34
N ARG A 80 -3.53 9.07 11.55
CA ARG A 80 -2.19 8.54 11.84
C ARG A 80 -1.45 9.49 12.78
N PHE A 81 -0.63 8.97 13.69
CA PHE A 81 0.20 9.77 14.59
C PHE A 81 1.43 10.40 13.90
N CYS A 82 1.31 10.69 12.60
CA CYS A 82 2.34 11.29 11.79
C CYS A 82 1.75 12.20 10.70
N ASN A 83 2.64 12.93 10.00
CA ASN A 83 2.26 13.79 8.89
C ASN A 83 1.87 13.00 7.63
N GLY A 84 2.36 11.77 7.48
CA GLY A 84 2.24 10.99 6.25
C GLY A 84 1.76 9.57 6.48
N LYS A 85 2.35 8.65 5.73
CA LYS A 85 2.16 7.20 5.88
C LYS A 85 2.94 6.70 7.09
N ASN A 86 2.35 5.77 7.83
CA ASN A 86 3.01 5.05 8.90
C ASN A 86 3.68 3.76 8.36
N PHE A 87 4.34 3.00 9.22
CA PHE A 87 5.05 1.79 8.79
C PHE A 87 4.12 0.74 8.16
N ALA A 88 2.91 0.57 8.68
CA ALA A 88 1.94 -0.38 8.14
C ALA A 88 1.45 0.02 6.73
N ASP A 89 1.32 1.31 6.46
CA ASP A 89 0.99 1.80 5.12
C ASP A 89 2.10 1.50 4.11
N VAL A 90 3.35 1.75 4.49
CA VAL A 90 4.51 1.48 3.64
C VAL A 90 4.60 -0.01 3.32
N LEU A 91 4.31 -0.88 4.29
CA LEU A 91 4.21 -2.33 4.05
C LEU A 91 3.06 -2.66 3.09
N ALA A 92 1.87 -2.11 3.30
CA ALA A 92 0.75 -2.35 2.39
C ALA A 92 1.11 -1.97 0.94
N GLU A 93 1.72 -0.80 0.73
CA GLU A 93 2.15 -0.35 -0.59
C GLU A 93 3.23 -1.22 -1.20
N LYS A 94 4.22 -1.64 -0.41
CA LYS A 94 5.29 -2.53 -0.86
C LYS A 94 4.75 -3.88 -1.35
N PHE A 95 3.63 -4.33 -0.80
CA PHE A 95 2.95 -5.56 -1.20
C PHE A 95 1.78 -5.35 -2.17
N GLY A 96 1.57 -4.13 -2.67
CA GLY A 96 0.47 -3.82 -3.59
C GLY A 96 -0.92 -3.97 -2.98
N LEU A 97 -1.03 -3.90 -1.65
CA LEU A 97 -2.28 -3.97 -0.90
C LEU A 97 -2.89 -2.57 -0.72
N PRO A 98 -4.23 -2.47 -0.61
CA PRO A 98 -4.85 -1.23 -0.21
C PRO A 98 -4.43 -0.86 1.23
N LEU A 99 -4.41 0.44 1.54
CA LEU A 99 -4.18 0.91 2.91
C LEU A 99 -5.26 0.35 3.83
N THR A 100 -4.84 -0.20 4.97
CA THR A 100 -5.73 -0.85 5.92
C THR A 100 -6.65 0.18 6.59
N PRO A 101 -7.98 -0.04 6.61
CA PRO A 101 -8.90 0.86 7.30
C PRO A 101 -8.81 0.67 8.82
N PRO A 102 -9.10 1.72 9.63
CA PRO A 102 -9.26 1.55 11.07
C PRO A 102 -10.45 0.62 11.34
N TYR A 103 -10.25 -0.43 12.13
CA TYR A 103 -11.30 -1.38 12.51
C TYR A 103 -12.56 -0.68 13.05
N LEU A 104 -12.39 0.29 13.95
CA LEU A 104 -13.52 1.00 14.56
C LEU A 104 -14.29 1.85 13.54
N SER A 105 -13.65 2.29 12.45
CA SER A 105 -14.32 2.97 11.35
C SER A 105 -15.31 2.07 10.61
N LEU A 106 -15.18 0.75 10.72
CA LEU A 106 -16.04 -0.24 10.05
C LEU A 106 -17.26 -0.64 10.87
N ARG A 107 -17.37 -0.15 12.11
CA ARG A 107 -18.57 -0.34 12.94
C ARG A 107 -19.76 0.42 12.34
N GLY A 108 -20.92 -0.23 12.32
CA GLY A 108 -22.20 0.30 11.82
C GLY A 108 -22.87 -0.61 10.78
N LEU A 109 -24.20 -0.73 10.85
CA LEU A 109 -24.98 -1.65 10.01
C LEU A 109 -24.77 -1.43 8.50
N LEU A 110 -24.68 -0.17 8.08
CA LEU A 110 -24.54 0.22 6.68
C LEU A 110 -23.13 0.04 6.08
N LYS A 111 -22.16 -0.45 6.86
CA LYS A 111 -20.75 -0.60 6.42
C LYS A 111 -20.35 -2.04 6.04
N TRP A 112 -21.32 -2.92 5.80
CA TRP A 112 -21.07 -4.34 5.54
C TRP A 112 -20.15 -4.59 4.33
N LYS A 113 -20.36 -3.91 3.19
CA LYS A 113 -19.48 -4.03 2.01
C LYS A 113 -18.03 -3.66 2.31
N LYS A 114 -17.81 -2.63 3.14
CA LYS A 114 -16.47 -2.21 3.56
C LYS A 114 -15.84 -3.24 4.50
N ARG A 115 -16.62 -3.88 5.37
CA ARG A 115 -16.14 -4.97 6.23
C ARG A 115 -15.75 -6.20 5.41
N GLU A 116 -16.54 -6.60 4.43
CA GLU A 116 -16.21 -7.72 3.55
C GLU A 116 -14.91 -7.45 2.79
N SER A 117 -14.78 -6.27 2.18
CA SER A 117 -13.55 -5.89 1.48
C SER A 117 -12.33 -5.85 2.42
N ALA A 118 -12.50 -5.32 3.64
CA ALA A 118 -11.44 -5.31 4.65
C ALA A 118 -11.13 -6.71 5.21
N ALA A 119 -12.11 -7.62 5.25
CA ALA A 119 -11.89 -9.01 5.64
C ALA A 119 -11.12 -9.82 4.57
N LEU A 120 -11.10 -9.34 3.32
CA LEU A 120 -10.28 -9.95 2.27
C LEU A 120 -8.88 -9.37 2.24
N THR A 121 -8.77 -8.04 2.34
CA THR A 121 -7.50 -7.31 2.10
C THR A 121 -6.77 -6.87 3.37
N GLY A 122 -7.42 -6.98 4.52
CA GLY A 122 -6.87 -6.65 5.82
C GLY A 122 -7.49 -5.44 6.52
N VAL A 123 -7.25 -5.34 7.82
CA VAL A 123 -7.79 -4.31 8.69
C VAL A 123 -6.77 -3.96 9.78
N ASN A 124 -6.83 -2.72 10.27
CA ASN A 124 -5.95 -2.24 11.31
C ASN A 124 -6.67 -2.13 12.67
N PHE A 125 -6.19 -2.88 13.65
CA PHE A 125 -6.67 -2.93 15.03
C PHE A 125 -5.79 -2.15 16.01
N ALA A 126 -4.72 -1.51 15.54
CA ALA A 126 -3.82 -0.76 16.40
C ALA A 126 -4.52 0.45 17.04
N SER A 127 -4.08 0.83 18.23
CA SER A 127 -4.70 1.89 19.03
C SER A 127 -3.61 2.72 19.71
N GLY A 128 -3.59 4.03 19.49
CA GLY A 128 -2.67 4.93 20.18
C GLY A 128 -2.70 4.74 21.71
N GLY A 129 -1.53 4.52 22.31
CA GLY A 129 -1.39 4.25 23.75
C GLY A 129 -1.67 2.81 24.18
N ALA A 130 -1.90 1.87 23.25
CA ALA A 130 -1.96 0.46 23.58
C ALA A 130 -0.60 -0.03 24.11
N GLY A 131 -0.61 -0.74 25.23
CA GLY A 131 0.56 -1.40 25.79
C GLY A 131 0.34 -2.91 25.92
N ILE A 132 1.41 -3.62 26.27
CA ILE A 132 1.44 -5.10 26.33
C ILE A 132 0.71 -5.64 27.57
N PHE A 133 0.64 -4.86 28.66
CA PHE A 133 0.03 -5.27 29.91
C PHE A 133 -1.41 -4.73 30.04
N ASP A 134 -2.31 -5.54 30.61
CA ASP A 134 -3.74 -5.20 30.77
C ASP A 134 -4.00 -3.90 31.56
N GLY A 135 -3.05 -3.45 32.39
CA GLY A 135 -3.13 -2.19 33.17
C GLY A 135 -2.44 -0.97 32.55
N SER A 136 -1.78 -1.11 31.39
CA SER A 136 -0.93 -0.05 30.81
C SER A 136 -1.70 1.15 30.23
N SER A 137 -3.01 1.03 30.05
CA SER A 137 -3.89 2.14 29.64
C SER A 137 -4.14 3.18 30.75
N GLN A 138 -3.70 2.91 31.99
CA GLN A 138 -3.93 3.77 33.15
C GLN A 138 -2.83 4.82 33.39
N PHE A 139 -1.68 4.68 32.72
CA PHE A 139 -0.59 5.64 32.78
C PHE A 139 -0.44 6.33 31.41
N PRO A 140 -0.20 7.65 31.35
CA PRO A 140 0.09 8.33 30.09
C PRO A 140 1.41 7.78 29.55
N VAL A 141 1.33 6.83 28.62
CA VAL A 141 2.50 6.29 27.93
C VAL A 141 3.17 7.46 27.22
N SER A 142 4.43 7.73 27.59
CA SER A 142 5.21 8.84 27.04
C SER A 142 5.21 8.79 25.53
N TYR A 143 4.97 9.94 24.90
CA TYR A 143 5.03 10.15 23.46
C TYR A 143 6.37 9.67 22.89
N ILE A 144 6.43 8.44 22.40
CA ILE A 144 7.46 8.03 21.45
C ILE A 144 6.99 8.53 20.08
N TYR A 145 7.46 9.73 19.72
CA TYR A 145 7.47 10.15 18.32
C TYR A 145 8.65 9.46 17.65
N ILE A 146 8.40 8.37 16.91
CA ILE A 146 9.27 8.03 15.80
C ILE A 146 8.39 7.88 14.56
N CYS A 147 8.28 8.99 13.84
CA CYS A 147 7.95 8.97 12.42
C CYS A 147 9.02 9.78 11.69
N TRP A 148 9.74 9.13 10.79
CA TRP A 148 10.40 9.80 9.68
C TRP A 148 10.42 8.88 8.47
N SER A 149 9.91 9.37 7.34
CA SER A 149 10.68 9.33 6.10
C SER A 149 10.20 10.47 5.23
N LYS A 150 11.02 11.52 5.17
CA LYS A 150 11.14 12.27 3.93
C LYS A 150 11.94 11.36 3.00
N TRP A 151 11.23 10.64 2.14
CA TRP A 151 11.85 9.89 1.04
C TRP A 151 12.02 10.89 -0.10
N GLU A 152 13.15 11.58 -0.12
CA GLU A 152 13.52 12.42 -1.25
C GLU A 152 13.79 11.53 -2.46
N TYR A 153 13.22 11.94 -3.59
CA TYR A 153 13.26 11.27 -4.89
C TYR A 153 14.70 10.96 -5.33
N GLU A 154 15.18 9.73 -5.12
CA GLU A 154 16.30 9.17 -5.88
C GLU A 154 15.80 8.29 -7.04
N ASN A 155 14.87 8.85 -7.83
CA ASN A 155 14.47 8.29 -9.13
C ASN A 155 14.26 9.41 -10.18
N GLN A 156 14.91 10.57 -10.01
CA GLN A 156 15.04 11.56 -11.08
C GLN A 156 16.46 11.50 -11.63
N GLY A 157 16.71 10.47 -12.43
CA GLY A 157 17.66 10.59 -13.53
C GLY A 157 16.98 11.31 -14.69
N GLY A 158 17.63 12.37 -15.19
CA GLY A 158 17.21 13.16 -16.36
C GLY A 158 16.36 14.37 -15.95
N ASP A 159 16.70 15.61 -16.23
CA ASP A 159 17.57 16.13 -17.28
C ASP A 159 18.37 17.35 -16.80
N ARG A 160 19.52 17.51 -17.44
CA ARG A 160 20.27 18.75 -17.54
C ARG A 160 19.38 19.78 -18.25
N ASP A 161 19.30 20.99 -17.69
CA ASP A 161 19.48 22.29 -18.35
C ASP A 161 19.36 23.42 -17.32
#